data_AF-W4VNH5-F1
#
_entry.id   AF-W4VNH5-F1
#
_cell.length_a   1.000
_cell.length_b   1.000
_cell.length_c   1.000
_cell.angle_alpha   90.00
_cell.angle_beta   90.00
_cell.angle_gamma   90.00
#
_symmetry.space_group_name_H-M   'P 1'
#
loop_
_entity.id
_entity.type
_entity.pdbx_description
1 polymer ?
#
loop_
_entity_poly.entity_id
_entity_poly.type
_entity_poly.pdbx_seq_one_letter_code
_entity_poly.pdbx_strand_id
1 'polypeptide(L)'
;MYSNPSYDNDFYRSVSDTQLITDIQQAIHAEYSAIACYEKLAQMAPSQEERDKIQEIQNDEKRHLEEFSSIYYHFTGGELPLIKSSSNVQTIIKLVLNSPLKMNKRR
;
A
#
# COMPACT_ATOMS: atom_id res chain seq x y z
N MET A 1 31.43 -38.26 20.10
CA MET A 1 31.25 -37.74 18.74
C MET A 1 29.81 -37.23 18.65
N TYR A 2 29.54 -36.02 19.14
CA TYR A 2 28.19 -35.44 19.09
C TYR A 2 28.15 -34.48 17.90
N SER A 3 27.61 -34.95 16.78
CA SER A 3 27.23 -34.11 15.66
C SER A 3 25.82 -33.59 15.95
N ASN A 4 25.69 -32.31 16.25
CA ASN A 4 24.40 -31.64 16.45
C ASN A 4 24.07 -30.86 15.17
N PRO A 5 23.08 -31.25 14.35
CA PRO A 5 22.76 -30.54 13.12
C PRO A 5 21.79 -29.39 13.44
N SER A 6 22.32 -28.18 13.55
CA SER A 6 21.54 -26.94 13.58
C SER A 6 20.97 -26.62 12.19
N TYR A 7 19.95 -27.35 11.74
CA TYR A 7 19.28 -27.11 10.44
C TYR A 7 17.83 -26.62 10.55
N ASP A 8 17.26 -26.50 11.76
CA ASP A 8 15.85 -26.13 11.92
C ASP A 8 15.57 -24.62 11.90
N ASN A 9 16.58 -23.76 12.08
CA ASN A 9 16.33 -22.31 12.21
C ASN A 9 16.10 -21.58 10.88
N ASP A 10 16.78 -21.97 9.80
CA ASP A 10 16.72 -21.22 8.54
C ASP A 10 15.44 -21.49 7.74
N PHE A 11 14.86 -22.70 7.85
CA PHE A 11 13.63 -23.06 7.14
C PHE A 11 12.39 -22.36 7.73
N TYR A 12 12.31 -22.26 9.06
CA TYR A 12 11.22 -21.53 9.71
C TYR A 12 11.25 -20.04 9.39
N ARG A 13 12.46 -19.46 9.31
CA ARG A 13 12.65 -18.05 8.94
C ARG A 13 12.23 -17.78 7.48
N SER A 14 12.58 -18.67 6.55
CA SER A 14 12.19 -18.48 5.14
C SER A 14 10.68 -18.59 4.92
N VAL A 15 10.00 -19.47 5.66
CA VAL A 15 8.54 -19.61 5.58
C VAL A 15 7.83 -18.40 6.23
N SER A 16 8.32 -17.92 7.38
CA SER A 16 7.75 -16.73 8.02
C SER A 16 7.92 -15.47 7.17
N ASP A 17 9.08 -15.32 6.51
CA ASP A 17 9.35 -14.17 5.65
C ASP A 17 8.47 -14.18 4.40
N THR A 18 8.20 -15.37 3.84
CA THR A 18 7.29 -15.52 2.68
C THR A 18 5.84 -15.17 3.04
N GLN A 19 5.37 -15.60 4.22
CA GLN A 19 4.03 -15.27 4.71
C GLN A 19 3.92 -13.76 4.97
N LEU A 20 4.90 -13.17 5.63
CA LEU A 20 4.94 -11.74 5.91
C LEU A 20 4.89 -10.90 4.62
N ILE A 21 5.68 -11.26 3.60
CA ILE A 21 5.67 -10.61 2.29
C ILE A 21 4.27 -10.70 1.65
N THR A 22 3.63 -11.86 1.75
CA THR A 22 2.27 -12.08 1.23
C THR A 22 1.24 -11.21 1.96
N ASP A 23 1.33 -11.11 3.28
CA ASP A 23 0.42 -10.32 4.10
C ASP A 23 0.58 -8.82 3.80
N ILE A 24 1.81 -8.34 3.61
CA ILE A 24 2.09 -6.95 3.20
C ILE A 24 1.50 -6.68 1.81
N GLN A 25 1.61 -7.60 0.85
CA GLN A 25 0.98 -7.43 -0.47
C GLN A 25 -0.54 -7.33 -0.37
N GLN A 26 -1.15 -8.15 0.49
CA GLN A 26 -2.59 -8.09 0.73
C GLN A 26 -3.00 -6.75 1.35
N ALA A 27 -2.22 -6.25 2.31
CA ALA A 27 -2.44 -4.92 2.90
C ALA A 27 -2.37 -3.81 1.85
N ILE A 28 -1.34 -3.80 1.00
CA ILE A 28 -1.21 -2.85 -0.12
C ILE A 28 -2.45 -2.87 -1.03
N HIS A 29 -2.96 -4.06 -1.37
CA HIS A 29 -4.17 -4.18 -2.19
C HIS A 29 -5.44 -3.71 -1.46
N ALA A 30 -5.54 -3.97 -0.16
CA ALA A 30 -6.64 -3.51 0.68
C ALA A 30 -6.66 -1.99 0.77
N GLU A 31 -5.53 -1.35 1.06
CA GLU A 31 -5.41 0.12 1.13
C GLU A 31 -5.75 0.78 -0.20
N TYR A 32 -5.24 0.22 -1.31
CA TYR A 32 -5.56 0.74 -2.64
C TYR A 32 -7.07 0.66 -2.94
N SER A 33 -7.70 -0.45 -2.57
CA SER A 33 -9.14 -0.65 -2.73
C SER A 33 -9.96 0.28 -1.84
N ALA A 34 -9.49 0.53 -0.61
CA ALA A 34 -10.11 1.46 0.32
C ALA A 34 -10.05 2.90 -0.20
N ILE A 35 -8.91 3.35 -0.72
CA ILE A 35 -8.76 4.68 -1.33
C ILE A 35 -9.80 4.89 -2.45
N ALA A 36 -9.93 3.92 -3.35
CA ALA A 36 -10.89 3.99 -4.46
C ALA A 36 -12.35 3.91 -3.99
N CYS A 37 -12.63 3.18 -2.90
CA CYS A 37 -13.95 3.14 -2.27
C CYS A 37 -14.32 4.51 -1.68
N TYR A 38 -13.43 5.09 -0.88
CA TYR A 38 -13.65 6.39 -0.25
C TYR A 38 -13.73 7.53 -1.26
N GLU A 39 -13.04 7.44 -2.40
CA GLU A 39 -13.21 8.40 -3.50
C GLU A 39 -14.66 8.44 -4.00
N LYS A 40 -15.28 7.27 -4.21
CA LYS A 40 -16.68 7.16 -4.63
C LYS A 40 -17.62 7.63 -3.53
N LEU A 41 -17.35 7.28 -2.27
CA LEU A 41 -18.16 7.71 -1.14
C LEU A 41 -18.14 9.23 -0.97
N ALA A 42 -16.98 9.88 -1.13
CA ALA A 42 -16.86 11.33 -1.08
C ALA A 42 -17.67 12.02 -2.20
N GLN A 43 -17.76 11.42 -3.39
CA GLN A 43 -18.59 11.93 -4.48
C GLN A 43 -20.10 11.80 -4.21
N MET A 44 -20.50 10.81 -3.41
CA MET A 44 -21.90 10.54 -3.07
C MET A 44 -22.36 11.28 -1.80
N ALA A 45 -21.44 11.82 -1.01
CA ALA A 45 -21.76 12.45 0.27
C ALA A 45 -22.53 13.78 0.09
N PRO A 46 -23.69 13.93 0.76
CA PRO A 46 -24.59 15.06 0.51
C PRO A 46 -24.09 16.37 1.12
N SER A 47 -23.37 16.33 2.25
CA SER A 47 -22.83 17.52 2.92
C SER A 47 -21.32 17.66 2.76
N GLN A 48 -20.80 18.89 2.91
CA GLN A 48 -19.36 19.13 2.92
C GLN A 48 -18.68 18.50 4.15
N GLU A 49 -19.34 18.52 5.31
CA GLU A 49 -18.80 17.94 6.54
C GLU A 49 -18.58 16.42 6.40
N GLU A 50 -19.53 15.70 5.80
CA GLU A 50 -19.37 14.26 5.53
C GLU A 50 -18.26 14.00 4.50
N ARG A 51 -18.18 14.83 3.45
CA ARG A 51 -17.08 14.75 2.47
C ARG A 51 -15.73 14.94 3.13
N ASP A 52 -15.59 15.92 4.01
CA ASP A 52 -14.33 16.22 4.69
C ASP A 52 -13.89 15.05 5.58
N LYS A 53 -14.82 14.44 6.32
CA LYS A 53 -14.55 13.22 7.13
C LYS A 53 -14.13 12.04 6.26
N ILE A 54 -14.82 11.80 5.13
CA ILE A 54 -14.44 10.72 4.21
C ILE A 54 -13.07 10.99 3.60
N GLN A 55 -12.75 12.25 3.30
CA GLN A 55 -11.46 12.64 2.75
C GLN A 55 -10.31 12.47 3.75
N GLU A 56 -10.57 12.72 5.04
CA GLU A 56 -9.64 12.43 6.13
C GLU A 56 -9.32 10.93 6.18
N ILE A 57 -10.34 10.07 6.19
CA ILE A 57 -10.17 8.61 6.17
C ILE A 57 -9.38 8.19 4.92
N GLN A 58 -9.74 8.70 3.73
CA GLN A 58 -9.02 8.37 2.50
C GLN A 58 -7.53 8.77 2.57
N ASN A 59 -7.21 9.88 3.23
CA ASN A 59 -5.83 10.32 3.38
C ASN A 59 -5.05 9.41 4.33
N ASP A 60 -5.70 8.86 5.35
CA ASP A 60 -5.09 7.85 6.23
C ASP A 60 -4.73 6.59 5.45
N GLU A 61 -5.61 6.09 4.57
CA GLU A 61 -5.30 4.91 3.75
C GLU A 61 -4.17 5.17 2.74
N LYS A 62 -4.01 6.41 2.25
CA LYS A 62 -2.83 6.79 1.43
C LYS A 62 -1.54 6.69 2.24
N ARG A 63 -1.54 7.14 3.49
CA ARG A 63 -0.37 7.03 4.39
C ARG A 63 -0.07 5.55 4.69
N HIS A 64 -1.09 4.75 4.96
CA HIS A 64 -0.93 3.31 5.15
C HIS A 64 -0.35 2.64 3.89
N LEU A 65 -0.83 2.99 2.70
CA LEU A 65 -0.32 2.46 1.43
C LEU A 65 1.17 2.79 1.23
N GLU A 66 1.59 4.01 1.55
CA GLU A 66 3.00 4.44 1.51
C GLU A 66 3.86 3.62 2.48
N GLU A 67 3.38 3.44 3.72
CA GLU A 67 4.07 2.68 4.76
C GLU A 67 4.22 1.20 4.38
N PHE A 68 3.14 0.53 3.96
CA PHE A 68 3.19 -0.87 3.55
C PHE A 68 4.08 -1.07 2.31
N SER A 69 4.04 -0.14 1.36
CA SER A 69 4.92 -0.17 0.18
C SER A 69 6.40 -0.02 0.56
N SER A 70 6.70 0.85 1.52
CA SER A 70 8.06 1.03 2.06
C SER A 70 8.55 -0.24 2.77
N ILE A 71 7.72 -0.83 3.62
CA ILE A 71 8.03 -2.09 4.31
C ILE A 71 8.29 -3.20 3.27
N TYR A 72 7.40 -3.35 2.29
CA TYR A 72 7.58 -4.34 1.22
C TYR A 72 8.92 -4.18 0.50
N TYR A 73 9.25 -2.95 0.10
CA TYR A 73 10.50 -2.62 -0.58
C TYR A 73 11.74 -3.00 0.24
N HIS A 74 11.72 -2.74 1.54
CA HIS A 74 12.82 -3.10 2.45
C HIS A 74 12.97 -4.61 2.62
N PHE A 75 11.86 -5.36 2.64
CA PHE A 75 11.89 -6.82 2.81
C PHE A 75 12.27 -7.58 1.53
N THR A 76 11.88 -7.10 0.36
CA THR A 76 12.18 -7.75 -0.93
C THR A 76 13.52 -7.33 -1.54
N GLY A 77 14.28 -6.46 -0.88
CA GLY A 77 15.54 -5.94 -1.40
C GLY A 77 15.36 -5.06 -2.64
N GLY A 78 14.19 -4.44 -2.79
CA GLY A 78 13.89 -3.49 -3.84
C GLY A 78 13.10 -4.00 -5.04
N GLU A 79 12.64 -5.25 -5.02
CA GLU A 79 11.61 -5.71 -5.96
C GLU A 79 10.26 -5.11 -5.56
N LEU A 80 9.70 -4.26 -6.42
CA LEU A 80 8.36 -3.70 -6.22
C LEU A 80 7.30 -4.79 -6.36
N PRO A 81 6.19 -4.74 -5.60
CA PRO A 81 5.16 -5.76 -5.72
C PRO A 81 4.60 -5.69 -7.14
N LEU A 82 4.63 -6.83 -7.83
CA LEU A 82 4.13 -6.96 -9.19
C LEU A 82 2.61 -6.80 -9.20
N ILE A 83 2.13 -5.56 -9.16
CA ILE A 83 0.76 -5.23 -9.53
C ILE A 83 0.68 -5.43 -11.04
N LYS A 84 0.45 -6.68 -11.48
CA LYS A 84 0.23 -7.02 -12.88
C LYS A 84 -1.15 -6.53 -13.31
N SER A 85 -1.22 -5.24 -13.62
CA SER A 85 -2.09 -4.69 -14.65
C SER A 85 -1.45 -3.42 -15.18
N SER A 86 -1.01 -3.50 -16.43
CA SER A 86 -0.68 -2.40 -17.35
C SER A 86 -0.68 -0.99 -16.75
N SER A 87 0.50 -0.55 -16.28
CA SER A 87 0.97 0.84 -16.10
C SER A 87 1.77 0.93 -14.81
N ASN A 88 3.09 0.71 -14.92
CA ASN A 88 4.15 1.02 -13.97
C ASN A 88 3.68 1.52 -12.60
N VAL A 89 3.84 0.71 -11.55
CA VAL A 89 3.62 1.13 -10.16
C VAL A 89 4.52 2.32 -9.79
N GLN A 90 5.71 2.43 -10.42
CA GLN A 90 6.56 3.64 -10.41
C GLN A 90 5.83 4.88 -10.95
N THR A 91 4.98 4.72 -11.97
CA THR A 91 4.11 5.76 -12.52
C THR A 91 2.92 6.04 -11.60
N ILE A 92 2.36 5.06 -10.90
CA ILE A 92 1.26 5.28 -9.93
C ILE A 92 1.79 5.98 -8.67
N ILE A 93 2.92 5.56 -8.11
CA ILE A 93 3.59 6.27 -7.01
C ILE A 93 4.02 7.67 -7.46
N LYS A 94 4.52 7.86 -8.70
CA LYS A 94 4.75 9.20 -9.26
C LYS A 94 3.47 10.00 -9.47
N LEU A 95 2.36 9.41 -9.91
CA LEU A 95 1.08 10.10 -10.15
C LEU A 95 0.38 10.48 -8.84
N VAL A 96 0.44 9.60 -7.84
CA VAL A 96 -0.16 9.82 -6.52
C VAL A 96 0.67 10.80 -5.70
N LEU A 97 2.01 10.75 -5.76
CA LEU A 97 2.89 11.62 -4.97
C LEU A 97 3.35 12.92 -5.68
N ASN A 98 3.38 12.99 -7.02
CA ASN A 98 3.83 14.19 -7.78
C ASN A 98 2.73 14.90 -8.58
N SER A 99 1.45 14.68 -8.28
CA SER A 99 0.39 15.54 -8.82
C SER A 99 0.18 16.75 -7.90
N PRO A 100 0.67 17.96 -8.24
CA PRO A 100 0.13 19.15 -7.61
C PRO A 100 -1.32 19.25 -8.09
N LEU A 101 -2.26 18.85 -7.23
CA LEU A 101 -3.65 19.29 -7.33
C LEU A 101 -3.63 20.82 -7.21
N LYS A 102 -3.30 21.50 -8.32
CA LYS A 102 -3.66 22.90 -8.50
C LYS A 102 -5.17 22.91 -8.56
N MET A 103 -5.78 23.11 -7.39
CA MET A 103 -7.11 23.71 -7.29
C MET A 103 -7.10 25.00 -8.11
N ASN A 104 -7.51 24.89 -9.37
CA ASN A 104 -7.76 26.02 -10.23
C ASN A 104 -9.14 26.56 -9.85
N LYS A 105 -9.16 27.50 -8.90
CA LYS A 105 -10.29 28.41 -8.71
C LYS A 105 -10.43 29.25 -9.99
N ARG A 106 -11.39 28.92 -10.84
CA ARG A 106 -11.99 29.83 -11.84
C ARG A 106 -13.49 29.79 -11.55
N ARG A 107 -14.09 30.79 -10.89
CA ARG A 107 -14.42 32.13 -11.40
C ARG A 107 -14.91 32.09 -12.84
#